data_AF-A0A0N1JZ15-F1
#
_entry.id   AF-A0A0N1JZ15-F1
#
_cell.length_a   1.000
_cell.length_b   1.000
_cell.length_c   1.000
_cell.angle_alpha   90.00
_cell.angle_beta   90.00
_cell.angle_gamma   90.00
#
_symmetry.space_group_name_H-M   'P 1'
#
loop_
_entity.id
_entity.type
_entity.pdbx_description
1 polymer ?
#
loop_
_entity_poly.entity_id
_entity_poly.type
_entity_poly.pdbx_seq_one_letter_code
_entity_poly.pdbx_strand_id
1 'polypeptide(L)'
;MRANRNQWLATRDTGIGASDIAAVLGISPRDSPFSYYWRRQLGTAVEQTEAMEWGLRHERTIADKFAENHPEYVVKPGGLYRHPEHRWMLATPDLLLHSVNPDHTDALAQIKTTRSWDGWGDPGTN
;
A
#
# COMPACT_ATOMS: atom_id res chain seq x y z
N MET A 1 8.23 12.26 10.40
CA MET A 1 8.10 13.15 9.22
C MET A 1 7.84 12.30 7.99
N ARG A 2 6.86 12.65 7.15
CA ARG A 2 6.72 12.03 5.81
C ARG A 2 8.01 12.34 5.04
N ALA A 3 8.67 11.33 4.49
CA ALA A 3 9.80 11.54 3.59
C ALA A 3 9.33 12.41 2.41
N ASN A 4 10.19 13.30 1.91
CA ASN A 4 9.92 13.99 0.65
C ASN A 4 9.66 12.92 -0.43
N ARG A 5 8.69 13.13 -1.33
CA ARG A 5 8.31 12.17 -2.38
C ARG A 5 9.51 11.58 -3.12
N ASN A 6 10.54 12.38 -3.39
CA ASN A 6 11.75 11.90 -4.06
C ASN A 6 12.57 10.94 -3.19
N GLN A 7 12.69 11.22 -1.88
CA GLN A 7 13.35 10.32 -0.94
C GLN A 7 12.55 9.02 -0.77
N TRP A 8 11.23 9.10 -0.76
CA TRP A 8 10.36 7.93 -0.73
C TRP A 8 10.54 7.06 -1.98
N LEU A 9 10.51 7.67 -3.17
CA LEU A 9 10.74 6.98 -4.43
C LEU A 9 12.12 6.32 -4.49
N ALA A 10 13.17 7.06 -4.14
CA ALA A 10 14.54 6.54 -4.10
C ALA A 10 14.68 5.37 -3.12
N THR A 11 14.05 5.45 -1.94
CA THR A 11 14.09 4.35 -0.98
C THR A 11 13.30 3.14 -1.48
N ARG A 12 12.11 3.37 -2.07
CA ARG A 12 11.27 2.31 -2.65
C ARG A 12 11.99 1.59 -3.80
N ASP A 13 12.85 2.29 -4.53
CA ASP A 13 13.64 1.73 -5.63
C ASP A 13 14.75 0.75 -5.15
N THR A 14 15.07 0.72 -3.85
CA THR A 14 16.08 -0.21 -3.32
C THR A 14 15.55 -1.60 -2.94
N GLY A 15 14.28 -1.90 -3.20
CA GLY A 15 13.67 -3.17 -2.79
C GLY A 15 12.41 -3.55 -3.57
N ILE A 16 11.75 -4.60 -3.10
CA ILE A 16 10.50 -5.13 -3.62
C ILE A 16 9.39 -4.71 -2.65
N GLY A 17 8.41 -3.96 -3.16
CA GLY A 17 7.24 -3.55 -2.38
C GLY A 17 6.14 -4.60 -2.37
N ALA A 18 5.23 -4.49 -1.40
CA ALA A 18 4.02 -5.33 -1.33
C ALA A 18 3.17 -5.31 -2.62
N SER A 19 3.12 -4.19 -3.35
CA SER A 19 2.41 -4.09 -4.63
C SER A 19 3.13 -4.80 -5.78
N ASP A 20 4.43 -5.08 -5.64
CA ASP A 20 5.27 -5.64 -6.69
C ASP A 20 5.38 -7.18 -6.57
N ILE A 21 5.19 -7.74 -5.38
CA ILE A 21 5.45 -9.16 -5.11
C ILE A 21 4.57 -10.10 -5.94
N ALA A 22 3.33 -9.72 -6.26
CA ALA A 22 2.45 -10.53 -7.11
C ALA A 22 3.02 -10.70 -8.54
N ALA A 23 3.65 -9.64 -9.08
CA ALA A 23 4.33 -9.71 -10.37
C ALA A 23 5.58 -10.61 -10.29
N VAL A 24 6.37 -10.47 -9.22
CA VAL A 24 7.57 -11.28 -8.97
C VAL A 24 7.23 -12.78 -8.85
N LEU A 25 6.13 -13.11 -8.18
CA LEU A 25 5.65 -14.48 -8.01
C LEU A 25 4.92 -15.03 -9.25
N GLY A 26 4.67 -14.20 -10.27
CA GLY A 26 3.95 -14.63 -11.48
C GLY A 26 2.45 -14.86 -11.29
N ILE A 27 1.85 -14.28 -10.24
CA ILE A 27 0.42 -14.41 -9.92
C ILE A 27 -0.38 -13.12 -10.15
N SER A 28 0.27 -12.06 -10.64
CA SER A 28 -0.43 -10.82 -10.99
C SER A 28 -1.22 -10.99 -12.29
N PRO A 29 -2.50 -10.57 -12.33
CA PRO A 29 -3.27 -10.56 -13.57
C PRO A 29 -2.85 -9.44 -14.54
N ARG A 30 -2.03 -8.49 -14.08
CA ARG A 30 -1.65 -7.29 -14.86
C ARG A 30 -0.16 -7.24 -15.23
N ASP A 31 0.67 -7.98 -14.52
CA ASP A 31 2.13 -7.89 -14.62
C ASP A 31 2.76 -9.28 -14.62
N SER A 32 3.94 -9.39 -15.20
CA SER A 32 4.73 -10.62 -15.19
C SER A 32 6.09 -10.36 -14.50
N PRO A 33 6.83 -11.42 -14.14
CA PRO A 33 8.20 -11.27 -13.65
C PRO A 33 9.09 -10.49 -14.64
N PHE A 34 8.85 -10.70 -15.94
CA PHE A 34 9.56 -9.98 -17.01
C PHE A 34 9.21 -8.49 -17.05
N SER A 35 7.92 -8.12 -17.00
CA SER A 35 7.51 -6.70 -17.00
C SER A 35 8.04 -5.99 -15.76
N TYR A 36 8.02 -6.65 -14.59
CA TYR A 36 8.62 -6.12 -13.37
C TYR A 36 10.13 -5.88 -13.53
N TYR A 37 10.89 -6.89 -13.97
CA TYR A 37 12.33 -6.77 -14.16
C TYR A 37 12.68 -5.61 -15.10
N TRP A 38 12.00 -5.51 -16.24
CA TRP A 38 12.27 -4.48 -17.23
C TRP A 38 11.98 -3.07 -16.71
N ARG A 39 10.86 -2.86 -15.99
CA ARG A 39 10.54 -1.58 -15.33
C ARG A 39 11.65 -1.14 -14.36
N ARG A 40 12.25 -2.09 -13.64
CA ARG A 40 13.34 -1.82 -12.68
C ARG A 40 14.64 -1.45 -13.38
N GLN A 41 14.97 -2.09 -14.50
CA GLN A 41 16.20 -1.80 -15.26
C GLN A 41 16.14 -0.46 -16.01
N LEU A 42 14.99 -0.13 -16.58
CA LEU A 42 14.82 1.10 -17.35
C LEU A 42 14.49 2.33 -16.48
N GLY A 43 14.22 2.14 -15.19
CA GLY A 43 13.73 3.22 -14.33
C GLY A 43 12.43 3.84 -14.86
N THR A 44 11.58 3.04 -15.52
CA THR A 44 10.37 3.56 -16.17
C THR A 44 9.43 4.08 -15.10
N ALA A 45 9.21 5.39 -15.08
CA ALA A 45 8.25 5.99 -14.19
C ALA A 45 6.85 5.43 -14.52
N VAL A 46 6.14 4.98 -13.49
CA VAL A 46 4.73 4.64 -13.63
C VAL A 46 3.98 5.95 -13.82
N GLU A 47 3.41 6.15 -15.01
CA GLU A 47 2.52 7.28 -15.26
C GLU A 47 1.32 7.20 -14.33
N GLN A 48 0.96 8.33 -13.73
CA GLN A 48 -0.18 8.40 -12.85
C GLN A 48 -1.46 8.22 -13.67
N THR A 49 -2.19 7.13 -13.42
CA THR A 49 -3.51 6.91 -14.01
C THR A 49 -4.58 7.65 -13.20
N GLU A 50 -5.74 7.89 -13.81
CA GLU A 50 -6.89 8.50 -13.13
C GLU A 50 -7.32 7.70 -11.87
N ALA A 51 -7.24 6.36 -11.94
CA ALA A 51 -7.55 5.51 -10.78
C ALA A 51 -6.55 5.71 -9.63
N MET A 52 -5.26 5.89 -9.92
CA MET A 52 -4.25 6.19 -8.91
C MET A 52 -4.44 7.58 -8.31
N GLU A 53 -4.80 8.55 -9.16
CA GLU A 53 -5.06 9.92 -8.77
C GLU A 53 -6.27 10.02 -7.83
N TRP A 54 -7.39 9.39 -8.18
CA TRP A 54 -8.56 9.29 -7.29
C TRP A 54 -8.30 8.50 -6.01
N GLY A 55 -7.49 7.44 -6.07
CA GLY A 55 -7.09 6.70 -4.86
C GLY A 55 -6.37 7.61 -3.86
N LEU A 56 -5.40 8.41 -4.32
CA LEU A 56 -4.67 9.37 -3.49
C LEU A 56 -5.59 10.45 -2.89
N ARG A 57 -6.56 10.94 -3.67
CA ARG A 57 -7.53 11.94 -3.17
C ARG A 57 -8.42 11.37 -2.06
N HIS A 58 -8.88 10.13 -2.21
CA HIS A 58 -9.84 9.52 -1.29
C HIS A 58 -9.20 8.84 -0.08
N GLU A 59 -7.90 8.53 -0.12
CA GLU A 59 -7.19 7.84 0.97
C GLU A 59 -7.45 8.50 2.33
N ARG A 60 -7.36 9.84 2.39
CA ARG A 60 -7.58 10.58 3.63
C ARG A 60 -9.03 10.49 4.11
N THR A 61 -9.99 10.69 3.22
CA THR A 61 -11.42 10.63 3.54
C THR A 61 -11.83 9.24 4.04
N ILE A 62 -11.30 8.18 3.41
CA ILE A 62 -11.57 6.81 3.84
C ILE A 62 -10.93 6.54 5.21
N ALA A 63 -9.70 7.02 5.44
CA ALA A 63 -9.02 6.87 6.74
C ALA A 63 -9.79 7.56 7.87
N ASP A 64 -10.24 8.80 7.65
CA ASP A 64 -11.01 9.55 8.64
C ASP A 64 -12.35 8.83 8.91
N LYS A 65 -13.04 8.33 7.87
CA LYS A 65 -14.28 7.57 8.04
C LYS A 65 -14.08 6.23 8.78
N PHE A 66 -12.97 5.55 8.51
CA PHE A 66 -12.60 4.34 9.23
C PHE A 66 -12.40 4.64 10.73
N ALA A 67 -11.68 5.71 11.06
CA ALA A 67 -11.44 6.12 12.45
C ALA A 67 -12.74 6.45 13.21
N GLU A 68 -13.71 7.11 12.55
CA GLU A 68 -15.04 7.37 13.14
C GLU A 68 -15.79 6.08 13.49
N ASN A 69 -15.70 5.07 12.62
CA ASN A 69 -16.42 3.81 12.78
C ASN A 69 -15.74 2.86 13.78
N HIS A 70 -14.45 3.08 14.06
CA HIS A 70 -13.62 2.22 14.90
C HIS A 70 -12.96 3.00 16.06
N PRO A 71 -13.75 3.50 17.02
CA PRO A 71 -13.24 4.26 18.16
C PRO A 71 -12.33 3.45 19.10
N GLU A 72 -12.32 2.12 18.97
CA GLU A 72 -11.39 1.23 19.66
C GLU A 72 -9.93 1.36 19.18
N TYR A 73 -9.68 2.05 18.05
CA TYR A 73 -8.34 2.28 17.51
C TYR A 73 -7.95 3.76 17.48
N VAL A 74 -6.70 4.03 17.86
CA VAL A 74 -5.94 5.21 17.45
C VAL A 74 -5.34 4.95 16.06
N VAL A 75 -5.95 5.55 15.05
CA VAL A 75 -5.55 5.42 13.64
C VAL A 75 -4.41 6.40 13.31
N LYS A 76 -3.27 5.88 12.84
CA LYS A 76 -2.13 6.69 12.40
C LYS A 76 -1.81 6.43 10.94
N PRO A 77 -1.34 7.44 10.19
CA PRO A 77 -0.82 7.19 8.85
C PRO A 77 0.39 6.26 8.92
N GLY A 78 0.48 5.36 7.96
CA GLY A 78 1.64 4.49 7.79
C GLY A 78 2.83 5.22 7.17
N GLY A 79 3.71 4.44 6.57
CA GLY A 79 4.99 4.90 6.04
C GLY A 79 5.73 3.79 5.31
N LEU A 80 6.92 4.10 4.80
CA LEU A 80 7.76 3.10 4.17
C LEU A 80 8.58 2.35 5.24
N TYR A 81 8.35 1.04 5.32
CA TYR A 81 9.05 0.14 6.23
C TYR A 81 9.95 -0.80 5.44
N ARG A 82 11.09 -1.17 6.04
CA ARG A 82 12.01 -2.17 5.53
C ARG A 82 12.19 -3.25 6.57
N HIS A 83 12.17 -4.50 6.13
CA HIS A 83 12.45 -5.63 7.02
C HIS A 83 13.89 -5.53 7.57
N PRO A 84 14.12 -5.76 8.89
CA PRO A 84 15.43 -5.57 9.51
C PRO A 84 16.50 -6.50 8.93
N GLU A 85 16.15 -7.76 8.67
CA GLU A 85 17.06 -8.79 8.14
C GLU A 85 17.01 -8.87 6.60
N HIS A 86 15.84 -9.09 6.02
CA HIS A 86 15.63 -9.11 4.57
C HIS A 86 15.51 -7.71 3.97
N ARG A 87 16.63 -6.99 3.87
CA ARG A 87 16.66 -5.57 3.47
C ARG A 87 16.00 -5.26 2.12
N TRP A 88 15.84 -6.25 1.23
CA TRP A 88 15.14 -6.08 -0.04
C TRP A 88 13.61 -6.04 0.12
N MET A 89 13.03 -6.50 1.23
CA MET A 89 11.59 -6.46 1.50
C MET A 89 11.18 -5.08 2.00
N LEU A 90 10.22 -4.47 1.30
CA LEU A 90 9.64 -3.17 1.63
C LEU A 90 8.11 -3.26 1.73
N ALA A 91 7.54 -2.48 2.64
CA ALA A 91 6.09 -2.34 2.77
C ALA A 91 5.71 -0.88 2.97
N THR A 92 4.55 -0.48 2.46
CA THR A 92 3.96 0.84 2.73
C THR A 92 2.50 0.65 3.11
N PRO A 93 2.21 0.25 4.36
CA PRO A 93 0.84 0.24 4.87
C PRO A 93 0.27 1.65 4.81
N ASP A 94 -1.02 1.76 4.52
CA ASP A 94 -1.68 3.08 4.46
C ASP A 94 -1.93 3.58 5.90
N LEU A 95 -2.35 2.68 6.80
CA LEU A 95 -2.64 2.99 8.20
C LEU A 95 -2.00 1.98 9.17
N LEU A 96 -1.58 2.50 10.33
CA LEU A 96 -1.24 1.73 11.52
C LEU A 96 -2.39 1.87 12.52
N LEU A 97 -2.86 0.76 13.06
CA LEU A 97 -3.92 0.71 14.04
C LEU A 97 -3.33 0.33 15.39
N HIS A 98 -3.56 1.17 16.37
CA HIS A 98 -3.18 0.96 17.76
C HIS A 98 -4.47 0.94 18.59
N SER A 99 -4.62 0.05 19.56
CA SER A 99 -5.71 0.10 20.54
C SER A 99 -5.67 1.46 21.28
N VAL A 100 -6.72 1.79 22.03
CA VAL A 100 -6.70 3.02 22.85
C VAL A 100 -5.71 2.88 24.03
N ASN A 101 -5.35 1.66 24.43
CA ASN A 101 -4.31 1.37 25.43
C ASN A 101 -3.20 0.42 24.91
N PRO A 102 -2.19 0.88 24.12
CA PRO A 102 -1.15 -0.04 23.68
C PRO A 102 0.28 0.50 23.78
N ASP A 103 1.19 -0.43 24.03
CA ASP A 103 2.64 -0.28 23.88
C ASP A 103 3.12 -0.64 22.44
N HIS A 104 2.23 -1.08 21.54
CA HIS A 104 2.58 -1.60 20.21
C HIS A 104 1.52 -1.31 19.13
N THR A 105 1.81 -1.66 17.87
CA THR A 105 0.84 -1.64 16.75
C THR A 105 0.07 -2.96 16.73
N ASP A 106 -1.25 -2.90 16.79
CA ASP A 106 -2.12 -4.08 16.83
C ASP A 106 -2.44 -4.60 15.43
N ALA A 107 -2.65 -3.69 14.47
CA ALA A 107 -3.00 -4.08 13.11
C ALA A 107 -2.54 -3.05 12.07
N LEU A 108 -2.57 -3.48 10.80
CA LEU A 108 -2.33 -2.64 9.64
C LEU A 108 -3.62 -2.58 8.81
N ALA A 109 -3.92 -1.42 8.24
CA ALA A 109 -5.02 -1.29 7.29
C ALA A 109 -4.52 -0.80 5.92
N GLN A 110 -5.06 -1.42 4.88
CA GLN A 110 -4.85 -1.05 3.48
C GLN A 110 -6.16 -0.50 2.92
N ILE A 111 -6.13 0.74 2.47
CA ILE A 111 -7.21 1.43 1.82
C ILE A 111 -7.19 1.13 0.33
N LYS A 112 -8.36 0.81 -0.22
CA LYS A 112 -8.58 0.66 -1.65
C LYS A 112 -9.81 1.46 -2.05
N THR A 113 -9.76 2.04 -3.23
CA THR A 113 -10.89 2.73 -3.85
C THR A 113 -11.11 2.07 -5.20
N THR A 114 -12.33 1.62 -5.44
CA THR A 114 -12.72 0.97 -6.70
C THR A 114 -14.00 1.61 -7.23
N ARG A 115 -14.15 1.62 -8.56
CA ARG A 115 -15.36 2.13 -9.23
C ARG A 115 -16.46 1.07 -9.30
N SER A 116 -16.12 -0.21 -9.17
CA SER A 116 -17.05 -1.34 -9.15
C SER A 116 -16.68 -2.37 -8.09
N TRP A 117 -17.66 -3.17 -7.69
CA TRP A 117 -17.48 -4.30 -6.77
C TRP A 117 -16.91 -5.55 -7.46
N ASP A 118 -16.64 -5.48 -8.77
CA ASP A 118 -16.14 -6.62 -9.53
C ASP A 118 -14.79 -7.10 -9.00
N GLY A 119 -14.72 -8.37 -8.59
CA GLY A 119 -13.52 -8.98 -8.03
C GLY A 119 -13.25 -8.68 -6.55
N TRP A 120 -14.21 -8.12 -5.81
CA TRP A 120 -14.14 -7.91 -4.36
C TRP A 120 -15.23 -8.68 -3.61
N GLY A 121 -14.83 -9.42 -2.57
CA GLY A 121 -15.71 -10.28 -1.76
C GLY A 121 -15.71 -11.75 -2.22
N ASP A 122 -16.04 -12.66 -1.31
CA ASP A 122 -16.35 -14.04 -1.69
C ASP A 122 -17.78 -14.09 -2.23
N PRO A 123 -18.12 -14.98 -3.18
CA PRO A 123 -19.49 -15.15 -3.63
C PRO A 123 -20.43 -15.36 -2.43
N GLY A 124 -21.35 -14.40 -2.19
CA GLY A 124 -22.33 -14.48 -1.08
C GLY A 124 -22.00 -13.66 0.17
N THR A 125 -21.00 -12.77 0.14
CA THR A 125 -20.69 -11.86 1.26
C THR A 125 -21.27 -10.44 1.12
N ASN A 126 -22.19 -10.24 0.16
CA ASN A 126 -22.87 -8.98 -0.12
C ASN A 126 -24.26 -8.88 0.49
#